data_AF-A0A1G3WL28-F1
#
_entry.id   AF-A0A1G3WL28-F1
#
_cell.length_a   1.000
_cell.length_b   1.000
_cell.length_c   1.000
_cell.angle_alpha   90.00
_cell.angle_beta   90.00
_cell.angle_gamma   90.00
#
_symmetry.space_group_name_H-M   'P 1'
#
loop_
_entity.id
_entity.type
_entity.pdbx_description
1 polymer ?
#
loop_
_entity_poly.entity_id
_entity_poly.type
_entity_poly.pdbx_seq_one_letter_code
_entity_poly.pdbx_strand_id
1 'polypeptide(L)'
;MKKVILSMLLLTFTISFSACTNKGVPLENPQPELFSLFYTGNDYEIYKRIDIDEEKTYALIGYPIESDKGTTCTIGLVNLENYIVLYNNEYYDLQTGARLNLYKGNELINMGIDISCRED
;
A
#
# COMPACT_ATOMS: atom_id res chain seq x y z
N MET A 1 -13.98 45.19 7.42
CA MET A 1 -13.91 44.02 8.32
C MET A 1 -14.37 42.72 7.66
N LYS A 2 -15.59 42.63 7.10
CA LYS A 2 -16.09 41.39 6.43
C LYS A 2 -15.19 40.81 5.33
N LYS A 3 -14.56 41.66 4.49
CA LYS A 3 -13.65 41.21 3.42
C LYS A 3 -12.32 40.64 3.94
N VAL A 4 -11.82 41.14 5.07
CA VAL A 4 -10.56 40.67 5.69
C VAL A 4 -10.78 39.33 6.36
N ILE A 5 -11.92 39.15 7.05
CA ILE A 5 -12.30 37.87 7.67
C ILE A 5 -12.50 36.79 6.60
N LEU A 6 -13.16 37.11 5.48
CA LEU A 6 -13.34 36.16 4.38
C LEU A 6 -12.02 35.74 3.74
N SER A 7 -11.09 36.68 3.55
CA SER A 7 -9.77 36.38 2.98
C SER A 7 -8.91 35.54 3.93
N MET A 8 -9.04 35.74 5.24
CA MET A 8 -8.34 34.94 6.26
C MET A 8 -8.90 33.51 6.34
N LEU A 9 -10.23 33.36 6.21
CA LEU A 9 -10.91 32.07 6.16
C LEU A 9 -10.53 31.24 4.93
N LEU A 10 -10.43 31.88 3.75
CA LEU A 10 -9.96 31.22 2.53
C LEU A 10 -8.52 30.72 2.68
N LEU A 11 -7.64 31.51 3.28
CA LEU A 11 -6.24 31.15 3.49
C LEU A 11 -6.11 29.94 4.44
N THR A 12 -6.86 29.94 5.54
CA THR A 12 -6.88 28.78 6.46
C THR A 12 -7.42 27.53 5.78
N PHE A 13 -8.43 27.66 4.91
CA PHE A 13 -8.97 26.53 4.17
C PHE A 13 -7.94 25.92 3.20
N THR A 14 -7.16 26.75 2.49
CA THR A 14 -6.11 26.26 1.58
C THR A 14 -4.97 25.52 2.29
N ILE A 15 -4.60 25.95 3.51
CA ILE A 15 -3.53 25.31 4.29
C ILE A 15 -4.00 23.93 4.82
N SER A 16 -5.29 23.78 5.12
CA SER A 16 -5.87 22.51 5.56
C SER A 16 -5.89 21.43 4.47
N PHE A 17 -5.94 21.79 3.19
CA PHE A 17 -5.94 20.82 2.09
C PHE A 17 -4.55 20.25 1.76
N SER A 18 -3.47 20.99 2.06
CA SER A 18 -2.10 20.54 1.79
C SER A 18 -1.56 19.50 2.78
N ALA A 19 -2.23 19.25 3.91
CA ALA A 19 -1.72 18.41 4.99
C ALA A 19 -2.17 16.93 4.93
N CYS A 20 -3.01 16.54 3.96
CA CYS A 20 -3.63 15.20 3.93
C CYS A 20 -3.35 14.41 2.63
N THR A 21 -2.22 14.62 1.96
CA THR A 21 -1.77 13.64 0.97
C THR A 21 -0.98 12.55 1.68
N ASN A 22 -1.61 11.39 1.94
CA ASN A 22 -0.94 10.13 2.25
C ASN A 22 -0.03 9.78 1.07
N LYS A 23 1.18 10.37 1.02
CA LYS A 23 2.15 10.05 -0.01
C LYS A 23 2.79 8.73 0.39
N GLY A 24 2.44 7.66 -0.31
CA GLY A 24 3.24 6.45 -0.32
C GLY A 24 4.66 6.81 -0.74
N VAL A 25 5.66 6.20 -0.12
CA VAL A 25 7.06 6.37 -0.50
C VAL A 25 7.39 5.25 -1.49
N PRO A 26 7.78 5.58 -2.74
CA PRO A 26 8.21 4.57 -3.69
C PRO A 26 9.46 3.83 -3.21
N LEU A 27 9.66 2.61 -3.71
CA LEU A 27 10.88 1.83 -3.49
C LEU A 27 12.05 2.48 -4.22
N GLU A 28 13.19 2.65 -3.54
CA GLU A 28 14.38 3.31 -4.12
C GLU A 28 15.04 2.48 -5.25
N ASN A 29 14.99 1.15 -5.16
CA ASN A 29 15.57 0.23 -6.15
C ASN A 29 14.71 -1.04 -6.27
N PRO A 30 13.58 -1.00 -6.99
CA PRO A 30 12.59 -2.07 -7.01
C PRO A 30 13.00 -3.34 -7.78
N GLN A 31 14.04 -3.29 -8.62
CA GLN A 31 14.52 -4.41 -9.44
C GLN A 31 13.37 -5.21 -10.13
N PRO A 32 12.50 -4.55 -10.92
CA PRO A 32 11.29 -5.16 -11.45
C PRO A 32 11.55 -6.38 -12.36
N GLU A 33 12.75 -6.49 -12.93
CA GLU A 33 13.21 -7.65 -13.70
C GLU A 33 13.21 -8.97 -12.90
N LEU A 34 13.20 -8.91 -11.58
CA LEU A 34 13.13 -10.09 -10.69
C LEU A 34 11.68 -10.55 -10.44
N PHE A 35 10.69 -9.86 -11.01
CA PHE A 35 9.27 -10.10 -10.73
C PHE A 35 8.49 -10.34 -12.02
N SER A 36 7.37 -11.04 -11.89
CA SER A 36 6.42 -11.33 -12.95
C SER A 36 5.03 -10.82 -12.59
N LEU A 37 4.26 -10.37 -13.57
CA LEU A 37 2.89 -9.90 -13.35
C LEU A 37 2.06 -11.01 -12.70
N PHE A 38 1.50 -10.71 -11.53
CA PHE A 38 0.70 -11.64 -10.73
C PHE A 38 -0.79 -11.28 -10.78
N TYR A 39 -1.11 -9.99 -10.69
CA TYR A 39 -2.48 -9.50 -10.68
C TYR A 39 -2.59 -8.13 -11.36
N THR A 40 -3.65 -7.93 -12.13
CA THR A 40 -3.97 -6.63 -12.74
C THR A 40 -5.22 -6.07 -12.07
N GLY A 41 -5.04 -4.96 -11.35
CA GLY A 41 -6.13 -4.16 -10.80
C GLY A 41 -6.65 -3.13 -11.81
N ASN A 42 -7.46 -2.18 -11.34
CA ASN A 42 -8.01 -1.14 -12.21
C ASN A 42 -6.93 -0.15 -12.68
N ASP A 43 -6.17 0.38 -11.72
CA ASP A 43 -5.15 1.42 -11.97
C ASP A 43 -3.75 1.01 -11.48
N TYR A 44 -3.59 -0.25 -11.07
CA TYR A 44 -2.34 -0.79 -10.52
C TYR A 44 -2.13 -2.24 -10.95
N GLU A 45 -0.90 -2.71 -10.84
CA GLU A 45 -0.52 -4.09 -11.06
C GLU A 45 0.27 -4.59 -9.85
N ILE A 46 0.07 -5.85 -9.48
CA ILE A 46 0.90 -6.53 -8.48
C ILE A 46 1.79 -7.51 -9.21
N TYR A 47 3.07 -7.47 -8.90
CA TYR A 47 4.08 -8.37 -9.41
C TYR A 47 4.58 -9.27 -8.29
N LYS A 48 4.81 -10.55 -8.60
CA LYS A 48 5.36 -11.56 -7.70
C LYS A 48 6.77 -11.94 -8.13
N ARG A 49 7.69 -12.05 -7.18
CA ARG A 49 9.08 -12.45 -7.44
C ARG A 49 9.11 -13.82 -8.13
N ILE A 50 9.93 -13.93 -9.18
CA ILE A 50 10.04 -15.14 -10.01
C ILE A 50 10.69 -16.27 -9.21
N ASP A 51 11.84 -15.97 -8.58
CA ASP A 51 12.60 -16.91 -7.77
C ASP A 51 12.44 -16.55 -6.28
N ILE A 52 11.70 -17.39 -5.55
CA ILE A 52 11.57 -17.27 -4.10
C ILE A 52 12.64 -18.16 -3.47
N ASP A 53 13.53 -17.56 -2.69
CA ASP A 53 14.52 -18.30 -1.90
C ASP A 53 13.82 -18.98 -0.72
N GLU A 54 13.53 -20.28 -0.86
CA GLU A 54 12.88 -21.09 0.18
C GLU A 54 13.78 -21.31 1.41
N GLU A 55 15.10 -21.10 1.30
CA GLU A 55 16.03 -21.23 2.42
C GLU A 55 16.14 -19.92 3.23
N LYS A 56 15.65 -18.80 2.67
CA LYS A 56 15.69 -17.50 3.33
C LYS A 56 14.79 -17.51 4.55
N THR A 57 15.40 -17.29 5.72
CA THR A 57 14.66 -17.08 6.96
C THR A 57 14.18 -15.64 7.07
N TYR A 58 12.88 -15.47 7.30
CA TYR A 58 12.27 -14.17 7.57
C TYR A 58 12.01 -13.98 9.06
N ALA A 59 12.22 -12.77 9.55
CA ALA A 59 11.72 -12.40 10.87
C ALA A 59 10.18 -12.46 10.86
N LEU A 60 9.59 -13.07 11.88
CA LEU A 60 8.12 -13.16 12.02
C LEU A 60 7.56 -11.82 12.51
N ILE A 61 7.54 -10.84 11.61
CA ILE A 61 7.01 -9.49 11.85
C ILE A 61 5.77 -9.30 10.98
N GLY A 62 4.64 -9.02 11.63
CA GLY A 62 3.38 -8.66 10.98
C GLY A 62 3.20 -7.14 10.96
N TYR A 63 2.99 -6.59 9.78
CA TYR A 63 2.71 -5.17 9.58
C TYR A 63 1.21 -4.97 9.38
N PRO A 64 0.58 -3.98 10.03
CA PRO A 64 -0.84 -3.72 9.82
C PRO A 64 -1.09 -3.28 8.38
N ILE A 65 -2.19 -3.74 7.81
CA ILE A 65 -2.65 -3.35 6.48
C ILE A 65 -4.14 -2.97 6.56
N GLU A 66 -4.54 -1.99 5.76
CA GLU A 66 -5.93 -1.53 5.74
C GLU A 66 -6.88 -2.66 5.34
N SER A 67 -7.99 -2.80 6.06
CA SER A 67 -8.92 -3.92 5.97
C SER A 67 -10.36 -3.45 6.09
N ASP A 68 -11.29 -4.34 5.79
CA ASP A 68 -12.71 -4.04 5.98
C ASP A 68 -13.07 -3.84 7.45
N LYS A 69 -14.15 -3.11 7.68
CA LYS A 69 -14.64 -2.82 9.03
C LYS A 69 -14.97 -4.13 9.76
N GLY A 70 -14.42 -4.29 10.96
CA GLY A 70 -14.58 -5.51 11.76
C GLY A 70 -13.59 -6.61 11.39
N THR A 71 -12.61 -6.31 10.54
CA THR A 71 -11.48 -7.19 10.26
C THR A 71 -10.19 -6.46 10.58
N THR A 72 -9.24 -7.16 11.20
CA THR A 72 -7.85 -6.71 11.32
C THR A 72 -6.97 -7.62 10.45
N CYS A 73 -6.22 -7.03 9.52
CA CYS A 73 -5.27 -7.76 8.68
C CYS A 73 -3.82 -7.36 8.97
N THR A 74 -2.91 -8.33 8.83
CA THR A 74 -1.47 -8.14 8.93
C THR A 74 -0.73 -8.85 7.81
N ILE A 75 0.29 -8.20 7.27
CA ILE A 75 1.15 -8.71 6.21
C ILE A 75 2.54 -9.00 6.75
N GLY A 76 3.09 -10.18 6.41
CA GLY A 76 4.43 -10.59 6.81
C GLY A 76 5.53 -10.01 5.93
N LEU A 77 6.76 -9.95 6.46
CA LEU A 77 7.94 -9.51 5.71
C LEU A 77 8.19 -10.33 4.43
N VAL A 78 7.89 -11.63 4.46
CA VAL A 78 7.98 -12.50 3.28
C VAL A 78 7.16 -11.96 2.10
N ASN A 79 5.97 -11.42 2.36
CA ASN A 79 5.15 -10.86 1.29
C ASN A 79 5.66 -9.49 0.83
N LEU A 80 6.15 -8.66 1.77
CA LEU A 80 6.69 -7.34 1.44
C LEU A 80 7.96 -7.41 0.57
N GLU A 81 8.73 -8.50 0.64
CA GLU A 81 9.90 -8.68 -0.22
C GLU A 81 9.64 -9.44 -1.53
N ASN A 82 8.58 -10.27 -1.56
CA ASN A 82 8.26 -11.12 -2.71
C ASN A 82 7.13 -10.56 -3.59
N TYR A 83 6.54 -9.44 -3.22
CA TYR A 83 5.56 -8.73 -4.04
C TYR A 83 5.84 -7.23 -4.10
N ILE A 84 5.66 -6.65 -5.27
CA ILE A 84 5.73 -5.21 -5.50
C ILE A 84 4.50 -4.75 -6.29
N VAL A 85 4.14 -3.48 -6.15
CA VAL A 85 2.97 -2.87 -6.77
C VAL A 85 3.42 -1.76 -7.70
N LEU A 86 3.03 -1.84 -8.98
CA LEU A 86 3.19 -0.75 -9.94
C LEU A 86 1.94 0.13 -9.91
N TYR A 87 2.11 1.41 -9.59
CA TYR A 87 1.06 2.42 -9.60
C TYR A 87 1.65 3.76 -10.03
N ASN A 88 1.02 4.46 -10.98
CA ASN A 88 1.52 5.74 -11.51
C ASN A 88 3.00 5.72 -11.94
N ASN A 89 3.46 4.65 -12.60
CA ASN A 89 4.84 4.43 -13.04
C ASN A 89 5.88 4.36 -11.90
N GLU A 90 5.45 4.14 -10.66
CA GLU A 90 6.32 3.95 -9.51
C GLU A 90 6.03 2.59 -8.85
N TYR A 91 7.05 2.02 -8.23
CA TYR A 91 6.94 0.74 -7.52
C TYR A 91 6.84 0.95 -6.01
N TYR A 92 5.94 0.21 -5.38
CA TYR A 92 5.64 0.27 -3.95
C TYR A 92 5.63 -1.14 -3.35
N ASP A 93 5.86 -1.26 -2.05
CA ASP A 93 5.57 -2.51 -1.34
C ASP A 93 4.05 -2.70 -1.13
N LEU A 94 3.64 -3.92 -0.74
CA LEU A 94 2.22 -4.23 -0.55
C LEU A 94 1.53 -3.40 0.55
N GLN A 95 2.24 -3.04 1.63
CA GLN A 95 1.67 -2.22 2.70
C GLN A 95 1.42 -0.79 2.21
N THR A 96 2.37 -0.23 1.48
CA THR A 96 2.26 1.12 0.91
C THR A 96 1.15 1.19 -0.14
N GLY A 97 1.01 0.17 -1.00
CA GLY A 97 -0.10 0.09 -1.94
C GLY A 97 -1.49 0.09 -1.26
N ALA A 98 -1.64 -0.58 -0.12
CA ALA A 98 -2.88 -0.50 0.66
C ALA A 98 -3.11 0.89 1.28
N ARG A 99 -2.07 1.55 1.80
CA ARG A 99 -2.17 2.93 2.31
C ARG A 99 -2.54 3.96 1.22
N LEU A 100 -2.28 3.62 -0.03
CA LEU A 100 -2.70 4.39 -1.20
C LEU A 100 -4.14 4.05 -1.64
N ASN A 101 -4.88 3.22 -0.88
CA ASN A 101 -6.22 2.74 -1.19
C ASN A 101 -6.33 1.97 -2.51
N LEU A 102 -5.26 1.29 -2.94
CA LEU A 102 -5.30 0.47 -4.16
C LEU A 102 -6.06 -0.85 -3.92
N TYR A 103 -5.98 -1.37 -2.71
CA TYR A 103 -6.65 -2.59 -2.24
C TYR A 103 -6.63 -2.64 -0.71
N LYS A 104 -7.41 -3.56 -0.15
CA LYS A 104 -7.44 -3.95 1.26
C LYS A 104 -6.85 -5.33 1.48
N GLY A 105 -6.51 -5.64 2.73
CA GLY A 105 -6.02 -6.95 3.15
C GLY A 105 -6.97 -8.09 2.77
N ASN A 106 -8.27 -7.92 2.97
CA ASN A 106 -9.28 -8.90 2.57
C ASN A 106 -9.21 -9.23 1.07
N GLU A 107 -8.91 -8.24 0.23
CA GLU A 107 -8.79 -8.41 -1.22
C GLU A 107 -7.50 -9.14 -1.60
N LEU A 108 -6.39 -8.93 -0.87
CA LEU A 108 -5.14 -9.66 -1.08
C LEU A 108 -5.30 -11.17 -0.89
N ILE A 109 -6.09 -11.59 0.11
CA ILE A 109 -6.44 -13.01 0.30
C ILE A 109 -7.19 -13.54 -0.93
N ASN A 110 -8.17 -12.78 -1.44
CA ASN A 110 -8.93 -13.16 -2.64
C ASN A 110 -8.05 -13.22 -3.90
N MET A 111 -6.96 -12.45 -3.95
CA MET A 111 -5.95 -12.49 -5.01
C MET A 111 -4.98 -13.69 -4.86
N GLY A 112 -5.05 -14.44 -3.76
CA GLY A 112 -4.15 -15.57 -3.50
C GLY A 112 -2.82 -15.19 -2.83
N ILE A 113 -2.75 -14.01 -2.21
CA ILE A 113 -1.61 -13.57 -1.40
C ILE A 113 -1.90 -13.95 0.05
N ASP A 114 -1.07 -14.84 0.60
CA ASP A 114 -1.24 -15.38 1.95
C ASP A 114 -0.88 -14.33 3.02
N ILE A 115 -1.90 -13.72 3.61
CA ILE A 115 -1.78 -12.78 4.73
C ILE A 115 -2.72 -13.20 5.87
N SER A 116 -2.47 -12.68 7.07
CA SER A 116 -3.29 -13.01 8.24
C SER A 116 -4.38 -11.96 8.44
N CYS A 117 -5.64 -12.35 8.29
CA CYS A 117 -6.80 -11.54 8.62
C CYS A 117 -7.66 -12.22 9.69
N ARG A 118 -8.19 -11.45 10.63
CA ARG A 118 -9.06 -11.91 11.71
C ARG A 118 -10.28 -11.00 11.85
N GLU A 119 -11.46 -11.60 11.96
CA GLU A 119 -12.67 -10.87 12.35
C GLU A 119 -12.62 -10.53 13.85
N ASP A 120 -12.99 -9.30 14.19
CA ASP A 120 -13.03 -8.79 15.57
C ASP A 120 -14.41 -8.93 16.22
#